data_AF-A0A8I1QDN6-F1
#
_entry.id   AF-A0A8I1QDN6-F1
#
_cell.length_a   1.000
_cell.length_b   1.000
_cell.length_c   1.000
_cell.angle_alpha   90.00
_cell.angle_beta   90.00
_cell.angle_gamma   90.00
#
_symmetry.space_group_name_H-M   'P 1'
#
loop_
_entity.id
_entity.type
_entity.pdbx_description
1 polymer ?
#
loop_
_entity_poly.entity_id
_entity_poly.type
_entity_poly.pdbx_seq_one_letter_code
_entity_poly.pdbx_strand_id
1 'polypeptide(L)'
;MAIDARTRKKLVRILKLLGSDNPGERDSAALAAHKLVASLDTDWDTLLEPPPETRVVVRRVREWDINHQEAAETRIRQLRDTNERQARQIRGLRTRVNTLLDRERLRRASEADEGEIRPDG
;
A
#
# COMPACT_ATOMS: atom_id res chain seq x y z
N MET A 1 2.85 -34.13 -8.19
CA MET A 1 3.43 -33.40 -9.35
C MET A 1 2.76 -32.03 -9.41
N ALA A 2 3.47 -30.93 -9.62
CA ALA A 2 2.85 -29.59 -9.60
C ALA A 2 2.39 -29.19 -11.01
N ILE A 3 1.08 -28.95 -11.20
CA ILE A 3 0.58 -28.38 -12.48
C ILE A 3 1.18 -26.98 -12.66
N ASP A 4 1.60 -26.66 -13.88
CA ASP A 4 2.02 -25.29 -14.23
C ASP A 4 0.92 -24.25 -13.92
N ALA A 5 1.35 -23.07 -13.48
CA ALA A 5 0.45 -22.00 -13.03
C ALA A 5 -0.52 -21.53 -14.14
N ARG A 6 -0.08 -21.54 -15.41
CA ARG A 6 -0.93 -21.15 -16.54
C ARG A 6 -2.03 -22.18 -16.78
N THR A 7 -1.67 -23.45 -16.75
CA THR A 7 -2.61 -24.57 -16.93
C THR A 7 -3.62 -24.63 -15.80
N ARG A 8 -3.17 -24.41 -14.55
CA ARG A 8 -4.06 -24.29 -13.39
C ARG A 8 -5.08 -23.17 -13.57
N LYS A 9 -4.67 -21.98 -14.02
CA LYS A 9 -5.60 -20.87 -14.30
C LYS A 9 -6.61 -21.22 -15.38
N LYS A 10 -6.19 -21.91 -16.44
CA LYS A 10 -7.07 -22.37 -17.52
C LYS A 10 -8.12 -23.36 -16.99
N LEU A 11 -7.69 -24.34 -16.20
CA LEU A 11 -8.58 -25.34 -15.60
C LEU A 11 -9.63 -24.68 -14.69
N VAL A 12 -9.21 -23.76 -13.81
CA VAL A 12 -10.13 -22.99 -12.95
C VAL A 12 -11.17 -22.23 -13.78
N ARG A 13 -10.77 -21.62 -14.90
CA ARG A 13 -11.71 -20.89 -15.77
C ARG A 13 -12.77 -21.82 -16.39
N ILE A 14 -12.37 -23.02 -16.81
CA ILE A 14 -13.29 -24.01 -17.38
C ILE A 14 -14.25 -24.51 -16.29
N LEU A 15 -13.73 -24.86 -15.11
CA LEU A 15 -14.55 -25.39 -14.01
C LEU A 15 -15.61 -24.40 -13.51
N LYS A 16 -15.37 -23.08 -13.61
CA LYS A 16 -16.40 -22.07 -13.30
C LYS A 16 -17.65 -22.20 -14.18
N LEU A 17 -17.53 -22.70 -15.40
CA LEU A 17 -18.65 -22.84 -16.33
C LEU A 17 -19.55 -24.05 -16.00
N LEU A 18 -19.12 -24.94 -15.11
CA LEU A 18 -19.99 -26.02 -14.62
C LEU A 18 -21.20 -25.51 -13.85
N GLY A 19 -21.13 -24.30 -13.30
CA GLY A 19 -22.24 -23.62 -12.65
C GLY A 19 -23.16 -22.84 -13.60
N SER A 20 -22.97 -22.93 -14.92
CA SER A 20 -23.82 -22.23 -15.89
C SER A 20 -25.26 -22.76 -15.91
N ASP A 21 -26.22 -21.88 -16.14
CA ASP A 21 -27.64 -22.22 -16.32
C ASP A 21 -27.90 -22.92 -17.67
N ASN A 22 -26.96 -22.80 -18.62
CA ASN A 22 -27.06 -23.43 -19.93
C ASN A 22 -26.48 -24.86 -19.89
N PRO A 23 -27.29 -25.92 -20.11
CA PRO A 23 -26.80 -27.30 -20.06
C PRO A 23 -25.69 -27.59 -21.07
N GLY A 24 -25.75 -27.02 -22.28
CA GLY A 24 -24.70 -27.22 -23.29
C GLY A 24 -23.35 -26.60 -22.90
N GLU A 25 -23.36 -25.51 -22.15
CA GLU A 25 -22.14 -24.93 -21.59
C GLU A 25 -21.55 -25.79 -20.49
N ARG A 26 -22.40 -26.41 -19.66
CA ARG A 26 -21.94 -27.34 -18.62
C ARG A 26 -21.29 -28.59 -19.22
N ASP A 27 -21.94 -29.20 -20.21
CA ASP A 27 -21.44 -30.43 -20.84
C ASP A 27 -20.11 -30.17 -21.58
N SER A 28 -20.03 -29.06 -22.31
CA SER A 28 -18.79 -28.67 -22.98
C SER A 28 -17.67 -28.32 -21.99
N ALA A 29 -17.98 -27.68 -20.87
CA ALA A 29 -17.02 -27.39 -19.80
C ALA A 29 -16.51 -28.67 -19.12
N ALA A 30 -17.40 -29.62 -18.80
CA ALA A 30 -17.02 -30.91 -18.23
C ALA A 30 -16.06 -31.68 -19.16
N LEU A 31 -16.39 -31.75 -20.46
CA LEU A 31 -15.55 -32.40 -21.45
C LEU A 31 -14.19 -31.70 -21.61
N ALA A 32 -14.18 -30.36 -21.65
CA ALA A 32 -12.95 -29.59 -21.76
C ALA A 32 -12.04 -29.75 -20.53
N ALA A 33 -12.62 -29.79 -19.34
CA ALA A 33 -11.88 -30.03 -18.10
C ALA A 33 -11.28 -31.45 -18.10
N HIS A 34 -12.08 -32.46 -18.45
CA HIS A 34 -11.59 -33.85 -18.52
C HIS A 34 -10.45 -34.02 -19.53
N LYS A 35 -10.58 -33.45 -20.74
CA LYS A 35 -9.50 -33.48 -21.75
C LYS A 35 -8.23 -32.79 -21.27
N LEU A 36 -8.36 -31.68 -20.56
CA LEU A 36 -7.21 -30.94 -20.03
C LEU A 36 -6.49 -31.71 -18.94
N VAL A 37 -7.23 -32.38 -18.04
CA VAL A 37 -6.64 -33.23 -17.00
C VAL A 37 -5.98 -34.45 -17.62
N ALA A 38 -6.64 -35.12 -18.56
CA ALA A 38 -6.07 -36.25 -19.29
C ALA A 38 -4.77 -35.88 -20.05
N SER A 39 -4.68 -34.67 -20.62
CA SER A 39 -3.44 -34.23 -21.29
C SER A 39 -2.24 -34.01 -20.37
N LEU A 40 -2.48 -33.95 -19.05
CA LEU A 40 -1.44 -33.77 -18.04
C LEU A 40 -0.95 -35.09 -17.45
N ASP A 41 -1.44 -36.23 -17.96
CA ASP A 41 -1.11 -37.58 -17.47
C ASP A 41 -1.31 -37.72 -15.96
N THR A 42 -2.40 -37.12 -15.46
CA THR A 42 -2.79 -37.10 -14.04
C THR A 42 -4.29 -37.38 -13.93
N ASP A 43 -4.74 -37.84 -12.77
CA ASP A 43 -6.16 -38.00 -12.46
C ASP A 43 -6.69 -36.86 -11.58
N TRP A 44 -8.01 -36.82 -11.37
CA TRP A 44 -8.65 -35.81 -10.52
C TRP A 44 -8.28 -35.96 -9.05
N ASP A 45 -8.07 -37.18 -8.57
CA ASP A 45 -7.75 -37.45 -7.17
C ASP A 45 -6.39 -36.85 -6.81
N THR A 46 -5.37 -37.08 -7.65
CA THR A 46 -4.02 -36.50 -7.53
C THR A 46 -4.06 -34.96 -7.59
N LEU A 47 -5.00 -34.37 -8.34
CA LEU A 47 -5.13 -32.90 -8.42
C LEU A 47 -5.79 -32.27 -7.21
N LEU A 48 -6.67 -33.01 -6.54
CA LEU A 48 -7.40 -32.58 -5.36
C LEU A 48 -6.64 -32.89 -4.08
N GLU A 49 -5.67 -33.80 -4.14
CA GLU A 49 -4.76 -34.06 -3.03
C GLU A 49 -4.10 -32.75 -2.54
N PRO A 50 -4.22 -32.42 -1.25
CA PRO A 50 -3.52 -31.29 -0.71
C PRO A 50 -2.02 -31.51 -0.91
N PRO A 51 -1.26 -30.48 -1.36
CA PRO A 51 0.17 -30.62 -1.49
C PRO A 51 0.74 -31.09 -0.14
N PRO A 52 1.73 -32.00 -0.14
CA PRO A 52 2.32 -32.48 1.11
C PRO A 52 2.77 -31.27 1.92
N GLU A 53 2.50 -31.29 3.23
CA GLU A 53 2.94 -30.26 4.14
C GLU A 53 4.47 -30.15 4.05
N THR A 54 4.93 -29.20 3.24
CA THR A 54 6.33 -28.83 3.26
C THR A 54 6.56 -28.23 4.63
N ARG A 55 7.23 -28.98 5.50
CA ARG A 55 7.80 -28.43 6.73
C ARG A 55 8.78 -27.36 6.28
N VAL A 56 8.30 -26.13 6.15
CA VAL A 56 9.15 -24.97 5.95
C VAL A 56 9.92 -24.87 7.24
N VAL A 57 11.11 -25.48 7.25
CA VAL A 57 12.13 -25.18 8.24
C VAL A 57 12.50 -23.74 7.93
N VAL A 58 11.75 -22.81 8.54
CA VAL A 58 12.18 -21.43 8.67
C VAL A 58 13.45 -21.53 9.51
N ARG A 59 14.58 -21.71 8.82
CA ARG A 59 15.89 -21.52 9.43
C ARG A 59 15.87 -20.06 9.82
N ARG A 60 15.49 -19.78 11.09
CA ARG A 60 15.75 -18.49 11.71
C ARG A 60 17.26 -18.35 11.58
N VAL A 61 17.69 -17.60 10.57
CA VAL A 61 19.05 -17.13 10.50
C VAL A 61 19.19 -16.33 11.79
N ARG A 62 19.85 -16.94 12.78
CA ARG A 62 20.30 -16.23 13.95
C ARG A 62 21.22 -15.18 13.35
N GLU A 63 20.73 -13.95 13.21
CA GLU A 63 21.50 -12.82 12.73
C GLU A 63 22.71 -12.74 13.65
N TRP A 64 23.82 -13.26 13.19
CA TRP A 64 25.10 -13.01 13.79
C TRP A 64 25.36 -11.52 13.52
N ASP A 65 25.31 -10.75 14.61
CA ASP A 65 26.01 -9.46 14.75
C ASP A 65 25.35 -8.18 14.21
N ILE A 66 24.02 -8.13 14.08
CA ILE A 66 23.31 -6.84 13.95
C ILE A 66 22.79 -6.44 15.33
N ASN A 67 23.42 -5.44 15.94
CA ASN A 67 22.92 -4.80 17.15
C ASN A 67 21.68 -3.95 16.83
N HIS A 68 20.53 -4.62 16.70
CA HIS A 68 19.24 -3.98 16.40
C HIS A 68 18.86 -2.87 17.36
N GLN A 69 19.35 -2.95 18.60
CA GLN A 69 19.14 -1.93 19.60
C GLN A 69 19.87 -0.63 19.24
N GLU A 70 21.14 -0.71 18.86
CA GLU A 70 21.91 0.46 18.41
C GLU A 70 21.37 1.06 17.11
N ALA A 71 20.92 0.21 16.17
CA ALA A 71 20.26 0.65 14.95
C ALA A 71 18.94 1.39 15.24
N ALA A 72 18.13 0.88 16.18
CA ALA A 72 16.90 1.52 16.62
C ALA A 72 17.17 2.84 17.35
N GLU A 73 18.15 2.89 18.25
CA GLU A 73 18.56 4.09 18.98
C GLU A 73 19.06 5.19 18.04
N THR A 74 19.86 4.82 17.04
CA THR A 74 20.33 5.75 16.00
C THR A 74 19.16 6.34 15.21
N ARG A 75 18.19 5.50 14.84
CA ARG A 75 17.01 5.94 14.11
C ARG A 75 16.11 6.86 14.95
N ILE A 76 15.97 6.58 16.25
CA ILE A 76 15.25 7.46 17.19
C ILE A 76 15.94 8.83 17.29
N ARG A 77 17.27 8.86 17.39
CA ARG A 77 18.04 10.11 17.43
C ARG A 77 17.83 10.95 16.17
N GLN A 78 17.96 10.33 14.99
CA GLN A 78 17.72 10.99 13.71
C GLN A 78 16.29 11.57 13.62
N LEU A 79 15.29 10.80 14.05
CA LEU A 79 13.90 11.26 14.05
C LEU A 79 13.70 12.47 14.97
N ARG A 80 14.29 12.47 16.16
CA ARG A 80 14.25 13.63 17.08
C ARG A 80 14.88 14.87 16.44
N ASP A 81 16.05 14.74 15.83
CA ASP A 81 16.72 15.87 15.16
C ASP A 81 15.91 16.43 13.99
N THR A 82 15.22 15.57 13.24
CA THR A 82 14.32 16.02 12.16
C THR A 82 13.10 16.75 12.72
N ASN A 83 12.51 16.24 13.80
CA ASN A 83 11.34 16.84 14.43
C ASN A 83 11.69 18.22 15.03
N GLU A 84 12.84 18.34 15.70
CA GLU A 84 13.32 19.62 16.24
C GLU A 84 13.59 20.66 15.14
N ARG A 85 14.14 20.23 14.00
CA ARG A 85 14.34 21.11 12.84
C ARG A 85 13.02 21.59 12.27
N GLN A 86 12.05 20.68 12.07
CA GLN A 86 10.72 21.03 11.59
C GLN A 86 9.99 21.97 12.57
N ALA A 87 10.07 21.71 13.87
CA ALA A 87 9.49 22.57 14.90
C ALA A 87 10.11 23.97 14.91
N ARG A 88 11.42 24.10 14.66
CA ARG A 88 12.08 25.40 14.47
C ARG A 88 11.58 26.12 13.22
N GLN A 89 11.44 25.41 12.10
CA GLN A 89 10.91 25.99 10.85
C GLN A 89 9.47 26.49 11.03
N ILE A 90 8.60 25.69 11.64
CA ILE A 90 7.21 26.09 11.92
C ILE A 90 7.16 27.34 12.78
N ARG A 91 7.96 27.40 13.86
CA ARG A 91 8.03 28.60 14.71
C ARG A 91 8.47 29.82 13.91
N GLY A 92 9.53 29.71 13.11
CA GLY A 92 10.01 30.81 12.26
C GLY A 92 8.98 31.29 11.25
N LEU A 93 8.27 30.36 10.58
CA LEU A 93 7.22 30.70 9.62
C LEU A 93 6.04 31.39 10.31
N ARG A 94 5.60 30.90 11.48
CA ARG A 94 4.53 31.54 12.25
C ARG A 94 4.89 32.97 12.65
N THR A 95 6.12 33.19 13.13
CA THR A 95 6.59 34.55 13.46
C THR A 95 6.55 35.46 12.23
N ARG A 96 7.04 34.99 11.07
CA ARG A 96 7.02 35.77 9.83
C ARG A 96 5.60 36.12 9.39
N VAL A 97 4.68 35.16 9.42
CA VAL A 97 3.27 35.38 9.09
C VAL A 97 2.67 36.45 10.02
N ASN A 98 2.89 36.33 11.33
CA ASN A 98 2.38 37.31 12.29
C ASN A 98 2.95 38.71 12.03
N THR A 99 4.25 38.84 11.75
CA THR A 99 4.84 40.15 11.44
C THR A 99 4.26 40.77 10.16
N LEU A 100 3.93 39.97 9.15
CA LEU A 100 3.30 40.46 7.93
C LEU A 100 1.85 40.89 8.20
N LEU A 101 1.11 40.13 9.00
CA LEU A 101 -0.25 40.49 9.40
C LEU A 101 -0.27 41.78 10.24
N ASP A 102 0.68 41.96 11.15
CA ASP A 102 0.76 43.17 11.99
C ASP A 102 1.13 44.41 11.16
N ARG A 103 2.03 44.26 10.17
CA ARG A 103 2.32 45.33 9.19
C ARG A 103 1.10 45.70 8.36
N GLU A 104 0.35 44.71 7.90
CA GLU A 104 -0.86 44.95 7.11
C GLU A 104 -1.96 45.62 7.95
N ARG A 105 -2.08 45.26 9.23
CA ARG A 105 -2.99 45.93 10.17
C ARG A 105 -2.60 47.39 10.40
N LEU A 106 -1.31 47.66 10.62
CA LEU A 106 -0.79 49.02 10.78
C LEU A 106 -1.02 49.87 9.53
N ARG A 107 -0.77 49.30 8.34
CA ARG A 107 -1.03 49.96 7.06
C ARG A 107 -2.50 50.30 6.87
N ARG A 108 -3.41 49.36 7.17
CA ARG A 108 -4.86 49.62 7.08
C ARG A 108 -5.33 50.66 8.10
N ALA A 109 -4.72 50.72 9.28
CA ALA A 109 -5.01 51.76 10.26
C ALA A 109 -4.54 53.14 9.78
N SER A 110 -3.33 53.26 9.22
CA SER A 110 -2.86 54.53 8.66
C SER A 110 -3.67 55.01 7.45
N GLU A 111 -4.10 54.09 6.57
CA GLU A 111 -4.99 54.42 5.44
C GLU A 111 -6.39 54.88 5.90
N ALA A 112 -6.87 54.42 7.06
CA ALA A 112 -8.14 54.87 7.65
C ALA A 112 -8.01 56.26 8.28
N ASP A 113 -6.93 56.52 9.03
CA ASP A 113 -6.65 57.83 9.65
C ASP A 113 -6.44 58.93 8.59
N GLU A 114 -5.79 58.63 7.46
CA GLU A 114 -5.62 59.58 6.34
C GLU A 114 -6.94 59.91 5.63
N GLY A 115 -7.92 59.00 5.65
CA GLY A 115 -9.26 59.22 5.10
C GLY A 115 -10.15 60.12 5.96
N GLU A 116 -9.88 60.23 7.27
CA GLU A 116 -10.67 61.01 8.23
C GLU A 116 -10.21 62.49 8.30
N ILE A 117 -9.00 62.80 7.84
CA ILE A 117 -8.39 64.15 7.87
C ILE A 117 -8.77 65.03 6.66
N ARG A 118 -9.54 64.53 5.69
CA ARG A 118 -10.18 65.37 4.64
C ARG A 118 -11.65 65.65 4.97
N PRO A 119 -11.96 66.70 5.75
CA PRO A 119 -13.25 67.36 5.61
C PRO A 119 -13.25 68.13 4.29
N ASP A 120 -14.41 68.11 3.63
CA ASP A 120 -14.71 68.74 2.35
C ASP A 120 -14.04 70.11 2.15
N GLY A 121 -13.45 70.28 0.97
CA GLY A 121 -13.18 71.58 0.35
C GLY A 121 -13.95 71.68 -0.94
#